data_AF-A0A2G6KKZ9-F1
#
_entry.id   AF-A0A2G6KKZ9-F1
#
_cell.length_a   1.000
_cell.length_b   1.000
_cell.length_c   1.000
_cell.angle_alpha   90.00
_cell.angle_beta   90.00
_cell.angle_gamma   90.00
#
_symmetry.space_group_name_H-M   'P 1'
#
loop_
_entity.id
_entity.type
_entity.pdbx_description
1 polymer ?
#
loop_
_entity_poly.entity_id
_entity_poly.type
_entity_poly.pdbx_seq_one_letter_code
_entity_poly.pdbx_strand_id
1 'polypeptide(L)'
;MHKHRHDLFQQMAQALTHQQNGHAALTLAYWENVLRLLPDDIPIQNHILEDCRRVVHAQEAEVDTNRTFHRKLDTLVQHYQRTFFDDDREAHAQQIYLAMCQQCGGNPSLALIYWNNVLDVETADSLVITFAVQDFCWLAHQELLSKRAERCIDMYRHLLRTFPEFLEGYLNLSLILYKYGLLDDVVPLLSQIPHIYKDEFIVIRYFDLFRKITEVLRQFAQVPFAAIEDIVNDLTVENTFYPALHASYFEEMVEEIILREKRFFEKRRKALEEKALAQTNKQLIAEGIALGQRVTMAKQANSDEIQHYLYDNHIRIAEVLLNNPNITADDVLIMAQLSHVSSILSLISTHRKWGTLHDIRMAVLCNPQTLPADSLRLLKMIRLNDLANVFHKKNLPTELRIYAKKQIQDVFLSLSLPEKIGVIEATSGEIFKLLERAPSHVSSFLINLLGRFYRKNDILVNICRWKQTPADVLRFIGRNGQLTADIRIKFALLSNPKTPKEIQQALLDAIPERDIRYLLSNAYLPSTVKHSISLQFPHLLF
;
A
#
# COMPACT_ATOMS: atom_id res chain seq x y z
N MET A 1 -23.50 -34.39 -16.86
CA MET A 1 -22.35 -33.53 -16.53
C MET A 1 -22.33 -33.01 -15.09
N HIS A 2 -23.43 -32.56 -14.47
CA HIS A 2 -23.38 -31.97 -13.11
C HIS A 2 -23.06 -32.93 -11.95
N LYS A 3 -23.33 -34.25 -12.05
CA LYS A 3 -23.03 -35.24 -11.00
C LYS A 3 -21.52 -35.49 -10.82
N HIS A 4 -20.77 -35.75 -11.91
CA HIS A 4 -19.33 -36.01 -11.85
C HIS A 4 -18.51 -34.87 -11.26
N ARG A 5 -18.90 -33.61 -11.52
CA ARG A 5 -18.20 -32.44 -10.96
C ARG A 5 -18.36 -32.36 -9.45
N HIS A 6 -19.57 -32.60 -8.94
CA HIS A 6 -19.84 -32.59 -7.49
C HIS A 6 -19.09 -33.72 -6.78
N ASP A 7 -19.12 -34.93 -7.34
CA ASP A 7 -18.43 -36.09 -6.78
C ASP A 7 -16.90 -35.89 -6.78
N LEU A 8 -16.33 -35.34 -7.87
CA LEU A 8 -14.91 -35.00 -7.96
C LEU A 8 -14.49 -34.03 -6.86
N PHE A 9 -15.24 -32.94 -6.68
CA PHE A 9 -14.98 -31.96 -5.63
C PHE A 9 -15.11 -32.55 -4.23
N GLN A 10 -16.08 -33.42 -4.01
CA GLN A 10 -16.26 -34.07 -2.72
C GLN A 10 -15.09 -35.01 -2.39
N GLN A 11 -14.64 -35.82 -3.34
CA GLN A 11 -13.49 -36.70 -3.15
C GLN A 11 -12.19 -35.90 -2.96
N MET A 12 -11.99 -34.80 -3.69
CA MET A 12 -10.85 -33.90 -3.52
C MET A 12 -10.83 -33.25 -2.14
N ALA A 13 -11.97 -32.72 -1.69
CA ALA A 13 -12.08 -32.10 -0.37
C ALA A 13 -11.82 -33.11 0.76
N GLN A 14 -12.31 -34.36 0.61
CA GLN A 14 -12.05 -35.44 1.56
C GLN A 14 -10.58 -35.85 1.57
N ALA A 15 -9.93 -35.93 0.41
CA ALA A 15 -8.50 -36.22 0.29
C ALA A 15 -7.65 -35.18 1.04
N LEU A 16 -7.90 -33.90 0.77
CA LEU A 16 -7.22 -32.78 1.43
C LEU A 16 -7.47 -32.74 2.94
N THR A 17 -8.71 -33.00 3.37
CA THR A 17 -9.05 -33.03 4.80
C THR A 17 -8.30 -34.15 5.53
N HIS A 18 -8.24 -35.35 4.94
CA HIS A 18 -7.50 -36.46 5.56
C HIS A 18 -5.98 -36.24 5.50
N GLN A 19 -5.48 -35.56 4.48
CA GLN A 19 -4.07 -35.19 4.32
C GLN A 19 -3.62 -34.25 5.43
N GLN A 20 -4.39 -33.19 5.67
CA GLN A 20 -4.12 -32.20 6.72
C GLN A 20 -4.20 -32.79 8.14
N ASN A 21 -5.01 -33.85 8.30
CA ASN A 21 -5.12 -34.59 9.57
C ASN A 21 -4.09 -35.72 9.72
N GLY A 22 -3.17 -35.89 8.76
CA GLY A 22 -2.12 -36.93 8.82
C GLY A 22 -2.60 -38.36 8.56
N HIS A 23 -3.84 -38.54 8.07
CA HIS A 23 -4.43 -39.84 7.79
C HIS A 23 -4.04 -40.35 6.39
N ALA A 24 -2.79 -40.80 6.25
CA ALA A 24 -2.19 -41.16 4.95
C ALA A 24 -3.00 -42.21 4.15
N ALA A 25 -3.60 -43.19 4.83
CA ALA A 25 -4.37 -44.26 4.18
C ALA A 25 -5.68 -43.76 3.53
N LEU A 26 -6.41 -42.89 4.24
CA LEU A 26 -7.64 -42.29 3.72
C LEU A 26 -7.33 -41.24 2.65
N THR A 27 -6.24 -40.49 2.83
CA THR A 27 -5.75 -39.49 1.87
C THR A 27 -5.53 -40.11 0.49
N LEU A 28 -4.79 -41.22 0.41
CA LEU A 28 -4.56 -41.93 -0.85
C LEU A 28 -5.85 -42.48 -1.47
N ALA A 29 -6.74 -43.05 -0.67
CA ALA A 29 -8.00 -43.61 -1.16
C ALA A 29 -8.92 -42.54 -1.77
N TYR A 30 -8.94 -41.34 -1.20
CA TYR A 30 -9.71 -40.22 -1.73
C TYR A 30 -9.05 -39.61 -2.96
N TRP A 31 -7.73 -39.41 -3.00
CA TRP A 31 -7.01 -38.98 -4.21
C TRP A 31 -7.14 -39.99 -5.37
N GLU A 32 -7.20 -41.29 -5.06
CA GLU A 32 -7.48 -42.34 -6.03
C GLU A 32 -8.87 -42.16 -6.68
N ASN A 33 -9.89 -41.84 -5.88
CA ASN A 33 -11.23 -41.57 -6.38
C ASN A 33 -11.29 -40.27 -7.20
N VAL A 34 -10.50 -39.26 -6.84
CA VAL A 34 -10.36 -38.03 -7.61
C VAL A 34 -9.84 -38.32 -9.01
N LEU A 35 -8.76 -39.11 -9.11
CA LEU A 35 -8.16 -39.45 -10.40
C LEU A 35 -9.12 -40.25 -11.30
N ARG A 36 -9.97 -41.10 -10.72
CA ARG A 36 -11.04 -41.82 -11.45
C ARG A 36 -12.17 -40.93 -11.96
N LEU A 37 -12.35 -39.73 -11.40
CA LEU A 37 -13.47 -38.83 -11.69
C LEU A 37 -13.09 -37.66 -12.62
N LEU A 38 -11.81 -37.55 -13.00
CA LEU A 38 -11.36 -36.61 -14.03
C LEU A 38 -11.96 -37.02 -15.40
N PRO A 39 -12.39 -36.06 -16.24
CA PRO A 39 -13.03 -36.39 -17.52
C PRO A 39 -12.07 -37.18 -18.44
N ASP A 40 -12.61 -38.20 -19.11
CA ASP A 40 -11.90 -39.23 -19.88
C ASP A 40 -10.76 -38.69 -20.76
N ASP A 41 -9.52 -39.01 -20.35
CA ASP A 41 -8.47 -39.58 -21.21
C ASP A 41 -7.23 -40.07 -20.41
N ILE A 42 -7.37 -40.44 -19.13
CA ILE A 42 -6.27 -41.01 -18.33
C ILE A 42 -6.76 -42.22 -17.52
N PRO A 43 -6.67 -43.46 -18.05
CA PRO A 43 -7.05 -44.64 -17.30
C PRO A 43 -5.92 -45.04 -16.35
N ILE A 44 -6.08 -44.80 -15.04
CA ILE A 44 -5.22 -45.45 -14.04
C ILE A 44 -5.57 -46.94 -14.02
N GLN A 45 -4.64 -47.80 -14.43
CA GLN A 45 -4.91 -49.24 -14.51
C GLN A 45 -5.27 -49.85 -13.15
N ASN A 46 -6.18 -50.83 -13.15
CA ASN A 46 -6.70 -51.47 -11.94
C ASN A 46 -5.62 -52.12 -11.05
N HIS A 47 -4.48 -52.52 -11.60
CA HIS A 47 -3.38 -53.10 -10.81
C HIS A 47 -2.69 -52.06 -9.92
N ILE A 48 -2.62 -50.79 -10.37
CA ILE A 48 -2.14 -49.63 -9.60
C ILE A 48 -3.06 -49.40 -8.40
N LEU A 49 -4.36 -49.48 -8.65
CA LEU A 49 -5.42 -49.34 -7.65
C LEU A 49 -5.40 -50.51 -6.65
N GLU A 50 -5.09 -51.72 -7.12
CA GLU A 50 -4.95 -52.91 -6.27
C GLU A 50 -3.70 -52.86 -5.39
N ASP A 51 -2.58 -52.35 -5.89
CA ASP A 51 -1.37 -52.20 -5.08
C ASP A 51 -1.51 -51.06 -4.05
N CYS A 52 -2.19 -49.95 -4.39
CA CYS A 52 -2.62 -48.93 -3.42
C CYS A 52 -3.54 -49.52 -2.35
N ARG A 53 -4.53 -50.34 -2.73
CA ARG A 53 -5.41 -51.04 -1.79
C ARG A 53 -4.66 -52.01 -0.89
N ARG A 54 -3.64 -52.73 -1.40
CA ARG A 54 -2.76 -53.58 -0.59
C ARG A 54 -1.90 -52.79 0.39
N VAL A 55 -1.55 -51.54 0.07
CA VAL A 55 -0.84 -50.63 0.97
C VAL A 55 -1.78 -50.13 2.08
N VAL A 56 -3.01 -49.72 1.72
CA VAL A 56 -4.06 -49.21 2.62
C VAL A 56 -4.60 -50.30 3.56
N HIS A 57 -4.84 -51.52 3.07
CA HIS A 57 -5.37 -52.63 3.87
C HIS A 57 -4.36 -53.27 4.83
N ALA A 58 -3.09 -52.87 4.80
CA ALA A 58 -2.04 -53.54 5.56
C ALA A 58 -1.77 -52.99 6.97
N GLN A 59 -2.33 -51.87 7.43
CA GLN A 59 -2.05 -51.38 8.80
C GLN A 59 -3.22 -50.62 9.45
N GLU A 60 -3.97 -51.33 10.30
CA GLU A 60 -4.50 -50.77 11.54
C GLU A 60 -3.40 -50.88 12.62
N ALA A 61 -2.64 -49.81 12.84
CA ALA A 61 -2.00 -49.42 14.12
C ALA A 61 -0.97 -48.30 13.86
N GLU A 62 -1.05 -47.23 14.65
CA GLU A 62 -0.28 -46.01 14.52
C GLU A 62 1.23 -46.15 14.81
N VAL A 63 1.96 -45.12 14.35
CA VAL A 63 3.39 -44.78 14.54
C VAL A 63 4.38 -45.49 13.60
N ASP A 64 4.17 -46.74 13.21
CA ASP A 64 5.04 -47.41 12.20
C ASP A 64 4.63 -47.06 10.75
N THR A 65 3.41 -46.54 10.57
CA THR A 65 2.77 -46.26 9.27
C THR A 65 3.58 -45.37 8.34
N ASN A 66 4.25 -44.32 8.85
CA ASN A 66 5.06 -43.44 7.99
C ASN A 66 6.29 -44.17 7.41
N ARG A 67 6.98 -45.02 8.18
CA ARG A 67 8.15 -45.77 7.66
C ARG A 67 7.72 -46.86 6.69
N THR A 68 6.62 -47.58 6.97
CA THR A 68 6.09 -48.58 6.04
C THR A 68 5.52 -47.94 4.78
N PHE A 69 4.87 -46.78 4.89
CA PHE A 69 4.38 -45.98 3.78
C PHE A 69 5.53 -45.53 2.88
N HIS A 70 6.57 -44.90 3.44
CA HIS A 70 7.74 -44.48 2.67
C HIS A 70 8.43 -45.65 1.97
N ARG A 71 8.63 -46.79 2.67
CA ARG A 71 9.26 -47.97 2.08
C ARG A 71 8.44 -48.55 0.93
N LYS A 72 7.11 -48.61 1.06
CA LYS A 72 6.21 -49.15 0.01
C LYS A 72 6.03 -48.17 -1.14
N LEU A 73 6.03 -46.86 -0.86
CA LEU A 73 6.04 -45.80 -1.85
C LEU A 73 7.32 -45.89 -2.70
N ASP A 74 8.48 -46.07 -2.06
CA ASP A 74 9.74 -46.30 -2.77
C ASP A 74 9.69 -47.55 -3.66
N THR A 75 9.07 -48.64 -3.20
CA THR A 75 8.91 -49.85 -4.03
C THR A 75 7.99 -49.60 -5.23
N LEU A 76 6.90 -48.86 -5.06
CA LEU A 76 6.02 -48.47 -6.16
C LEU A 76 6.79 -47.60 -7.15
N VAL A 77 7.41 -46.50 -6.68
CA VAL A 77 8.21 -45.59 -7.52
C VAL A 77 9.29 -46.35 -8.30
N GLN A 78 10.00 -47.28 -7.66
CA GLN A 78 11.02 -48.11 -8.32
C GLN A 78 10.47 -49.13 -9.31
N HIS A 79 9.27 -49.68 -9.06
CA HIS A 79 8.58 -50.54 -10.01
C HIS A 79 8.24 -49.75 -11.28
N TYR A 80 7.66 -48.57 -11.10
CA TYR A 80 7.27 -47.67 -12.19
C TYR A 80 8.45 -47.09 -12.97
N GLN A 81 9.59 -46.80 -12.34
CA GLN A 81 10.81 -46.37 -13.04
C GLN A 81 11.40 -47.47 -13.94
N ARG A 82 11.02 -48.74 -13.75
CA ARG A 82 11.55 -49.89 -14.49
C ARG A 82 10.64 -50.39 -15.61
N THR A 83 9.34 -50.08 -15.57
CA THR A 83 8.39 -50.42 -16.63
C THR A 83 8.33 -49.32 -17.69
N PHE A 84 8.96 -49.58 -18.85
CA PHE A 84 8.84 -48.73 -20.03
C PHE A 84 7.50 -49.00 -20.74
N PHE A 85 6.65 -47.98 -20.87
CA PHE A 85 5.43 -48.02 -21.67
C PHE A 85 5.33 -46.79 -22.58
N ASP A 86 4.69 -46.98 -23.73
CA ASP A 86 4.79 -46.14 -24.95
C ASP A 86 3.62 -45.14 -25.09
N ASP A 87 2.75 -45.01 -24.08
CA ASP A 87 1.57 -44.13 -24.11
C ASP A 87 1.74 -42.92 -23.17
N ASP A 88 1.85 -41.72 -23.75
CA ASP A 88 2.08 -40.45 -23.07
C ASP A 88 1.04 -40.16 -21.97
N ARG A 89 -0.18 -40.71 -22.08
CA ARG A 89 -1.28 -40.51 -21.12
C ARG A 89 -1.07 -41.26 -19.80
N GLU A 90 -0.54 -42.48 -19.85
CA GLU A 90 -0.23 -43.27 -18.63
C GLU A 90 0.96 -42.69 -17.88
N ALA A 91 1.99 -42.26 -18.61
CA ALA A 91 3.14 -41.56 -18.03
C ALA A 91 2.71 -40.30 -17.28
N HIS A 92 1.75 -39.55 -17.84
CA HIS A 92 1.20 -38.35 -17.24
C HIS A 92 0.41 -38.62 -15.93
N ALA A 93 -0.49 -39.61 -15.93
CA ALA A 93 -1.22 -40.06 -14.73
C ALA A 93 -0.27 -40.39 -13.57
N GLN A 94 0.83 -41.06 -13.92
CA GLN A 94 1.84 -41.52 -12.99
C GLN A 94 2.61 -40.35 -12.39
N GLN A 95 2.95 -39.31 -13.17
CA GLN A 95 3.58 -38.10 -12.63
C GLN A 95 2.69 -37.41 -11.61
N ILE A 96 1.38 -37.28 -11.87
CA ILE A 96 0.41 -36.71 -10.92
C ILE A 96 0.36 -37.54 -9.64
N TYR A 97 0.24 -38.86 -9.77
CA TYR A 97 0.20 -39.77 -8.63
C TYR A 97 1.48 -39.70 -7.78
N LEU A 98 2.67 -39.69 -8.41
CA LEU A 98 3.95 -39.57 -7.72
C LEU A 98 4.09 -38.23 -7.02
N ALA A 99 3.66 -37.14 -7.65
CA ALA A 99 3.68 -35.80 -7.06
C ALA A 99 2.81 -35.74 -5.79
N MET A 100 1.57 -36.21 -5.88
CA MET A 100 0.64 -36.29 -4.74
C MET A 100 1.19 -37.16 -3.62
N CYS A 101 1.77 -38.32 -3.94
CA CYS A 101 2.32 -39.22 -2.94
C CYS A 101 3.49 -38.60 -2.17
N GLN A 102 4.39 -37.89 -2.86
CA GLN A 102 5.51 -37.20 -2.21
C GLN A 102 5.05 -36.01 -1.38
N GLN A 103 3.99 -35.32 -1.81
CA GLN A 103 3.40 -34.22 -1.06
C GLN A 103 2.74 -34.73 0.23
N CYS A 104 1.96 -35.80 0.15
CA CYS A 104 1.35 -36.47 1.30
C CYS A 104 2.39 -37.07 2.26
N GLY A 105 3.52 -37.55 1.72
CA GLY A 105 4.64 -38.08 2.51
C GLY A 105 5.48 -37.01 3.21
N GLY A 106 5.16 -35.72 3.06
CA GLY A 106 5.95 -34.64 3.67
C GLY A 106 7.31 -34.41 3.00
N ASN A 107 7.43 -34.78 1.72
CA ASN A 107 8.59 -34.53 0.85
C ASN A 107 8.28 -33.44 -0.20
N PRO A 108 8.00 -32.18 0.21
CA PRO A 108 7.50 -31.13 -0.68
C PRO A 108 8.46 -30.80 -1.83
N SER A 109 9.77 -30.81 -1.58
CA SER A 109 10.78 -30.55 -2.63
C SER A 109 10.76 -31.61 -3.73
N LEU A 110 10.54 -32.88 -3.37
CA LEU A 110 10.48 -33.97 -4.34
C LEU A 110 9.13 -34.00 -5.06
N ALA A 111 8.04 -33.64 -4.37
CA ALA A 111 6.72 -33.47 -4.97
C ALA A 111 6.73 -32.43 -6.11
N LEU A 112 7.40 -31.29 -5.89
CA LEU A 112 7.52 -30.23 -6.90
C LEU A 112 8.27 -30.66 -8.16
N ILE A 113 9.25 -31.57 -8.06
CA ILE A 113 9.94 -32.13 -9.23
C ILE A 113 8.93 -32.91 -10.10
N TYR A 114 8.09 -33.72 -9.48
CA TYR A 114 7.06 -34.48 -10.21
C TYR A 114 5.96 -33.57 -10.76
N TRP A 115 5.53 -32.55 -10.01
CA TRP A 115 4.59 -31.54 -10.52
C TRP A 115 5.13 -30.76 -11.70
N ASN A 116 6.43 -30.48 -11.74
CA ASN A 116 7.06 -29.82 -12.89
C ASN A 116 6.91 -30.65 -14.17
N ASN A 117 7.03 -31.98 -14.09
CA ASN A 117 6.84 -32.87 -15.24
C ASN A 117 5.37 -32.96 -15.67
N VAL A 118 4.41 -32.72 -14.77
CA VAL A 118 2.97 -32.68 -15.09
C VAL A 118 2.64 -31.43 -15.93
N LEU A 119 3.31 -30.31 -15.67
CA LEU A 119 3.10 -29.05 -16.39
C LEU A 119 3.56 -29.07 -17.85
N ASP A 120 4.33 -30.08 -18.28
CA ASP A 120 4.70 -30.26 -19.70
C ASP A 120 3.48 -30.66 -20.57
N VAL A 121 2.40 -31.14 -19.95
CA VAL A 121 1.20 -31.67 -20.63
C VAL A 121 -0.09 -31.00 -20.17
N GLU A 122 -0.20 -30.61 -18.89
CA GLU A 122 -1.38 -29.96 -18.30
C GLU A 122 -1.16 -28.48 -17.99
N THR A 123 -2.24 -27.69 -18.00
CA THR A 123 -2.15 -26.26 -17.68
C THR A 123 -2.14 -26.02 -16.17
N ALA A 124 -1.45 -24.96 -15.73
CA ALA A 124 -1.39 -24.57 -14.31
C ALA A 124 -2.79 -24.32 -13.69
N ASP A 125 -3.77 -23.95 -14.51
CA ASP A 125 -5.17 -23.71 -14.11
C ASP A 125 -5.99 -25.01 -13.96
N SER A 126 -5.39 -26.17 -14.22
CA SER A 126 -6.03 -27.46 -14.01
C SER A 126 -6.41 -27.61 -12.54
N LEU A 127 -7.60 -28.15 -12.30
CA LEU A 127 -8.20 -28.23 -10.97
C LEU A 127 -7.28 -28.99 -9.99
N VAL A 128 -6.62 -30.03 -10.49
CA VAL A 128 -5.68 -30.87 -9.75
C VAL A 128 -4.46 -30.07 -9.28
N ILE A 129 -3.90 -29.24 -10.16
CA ILE A 129 -2.74 -28.39 -9.87
C ILE A 129 -3.12 -27.31 -8.86
N THR A 130 -4.29 -26.69 -9.03
CA THR A 130 -4.79 -25.66 -8.10
C THR A 130 -4.88 -26.19 -6.67
N PHE A 131 -5.46 -27.38 -6.47
CA PHE A 131 -5.57 -27.99 -5.15
C PHE A 131 -4.22 -28.44 -4.58
N ALA A 132 -3.31 -28.94 -5.43
CA ALA A 132 -1.97 -29.32 -5.02
C ALA A 132 -1.17 -28.11 -4.51
N VAL A 133 -1.25 -26.97 -5.20
CA VAL A 133 -0.62 -25.71 -4.78
C VAL A 133 -1.20 -25.20 -3.45
N GLN A 134 -2.52 -25.31 -3.26
CA GLN A 134 -3.17 -24.93 -2.00
C GLN A 134 -2.70 -25.80 -0.81
N ASP A 135 -2.62 -27.11 -0.99
CA ASP A 135 -2.11 -28.00 0.05
C ASP A 135 -0.62 -27.76 0.35
N PHE A 136 0.18 -27.46 -0.67
CA PHE A 136 1.58 -27.08 -0.47
C PHE A 136 1.70 -25.80 0.38
N CYS A 137 0.86 -24.79 0.13
CA CYS A 137 0.82 -23.56 0.93
C CYS A 137 0.45 -23.86 2.39
N TRP A 138 -0.48 -24.80 2.62
CA TRP A 138 -0.84 -25.26 3.95
C TRP A 138 0.36 -25.94 4.65
N LEU A 139 1.08 -26.84 3.97
CA LEU A 139 2.29 -27.49 4.51
C LEU A 139 3.38 -26.46 4.85
N ALA A 140 3.60 -25.47 3.99
CA ALA A 140 4.54 -24.38 4.26
C ALA A 140 4.12 -23.56 5.50
N HIS A 141 2.83 -23.33 5.70
CA HIS A 141 2.31 -22.65 6.89
C HIS A 141 2.52 -23.47 8.18
N GLN A 142 2.41 -24.80 8.12
CA GLN A 142 2.71 -25.66 9.27
C GLN A 142 4.18 -25.58 9.72
N GLU A 143 5.12 -25.46 8.77
CA GLU A 143 6.53 -25.21 9.10
C GLU A 143 6.74 -23.86 9.80
N LEU A 144 5.96 -22.83 9.41
CA LEU A 144 5.96 -21.52 10.06
C LEU A 144 5.49 -21.60 11.52
N LEU A 145 4.37 -22.29 11.77
CA LEU A 145 3.84 -22.54 13.12
C LEU A 145 4.84 -23.34 13.98
N SER A 146 5.60 -24.23 13.35
CA SER A 146 6.66 -25.02 13.97
C SER A 146 7.98 -24.26 14.18
N LYS A 147 7.99 -22.92 13.97
CA LYS A 147 9.15 -22.02 14.09
C LYS A 147 10.30 -22.33 13.12
N ARG A 148 10.03 -23.01 12.01
CA ARG A 148 11.01 -23.34 10.95
C ARG A 148 10.83 -22.44 9.74
N ALA A 149 11.04 -21.14 9.95
CA ALA A 149 10.77 -20.12 8.94
C ALA A 149 11.64 -20.24 7.68
N GLU A 150 12.91 -20.64 7.81
CA GLU A 150 13.79 -20.87 6.67
C GLU A 150 13.23 -21.97 5.75
N ARG A 151 12.74 -23.07 6.33
CA ARG A 151 12.13 -24.17 5.58
C ARG A 151 10.85 -23.73 4.85
N CYS A 152 10.03 -22.90 5.50
CA CYS A 152 8.85 -22.30 4.89
C CYS A 152 9.22 -21.40 3.69
N ILE A 153 10.22 -20.52 3.85
CA ILE A 153 10.73 -19.64 2.80
C ILE A 153 11.25 -20.44 1.61
N ASP A 154 12.05 -21.48 1.87
CA ASP A 154 12.59 -22.35 0.82
C ASP A 154 11.48 -23.09 0.08
N MET A 155 10.48 -23.61 0.80
CA MET A 155 9.31 -24.24 0.20
C MET A 155 8.59 -23.29 -0.76
N TYR A 156 8.31 -22.05 -0.36
CA TYR A 156 7.69 -21.06 -1.24
C TYR A 156 8.58 -20.70 -2.44
N ARG A 157 9.90 -20.57 -2.26
CA ARG A 157 10.84 -20.33 -3.38
C ARG A 157 10.84 -21.47 -4.39
N HIS A 158 10.80 -22.72 -3.92
CA HIS A 158 10.70 -23.89 -4.81
C HIS A 158 9.33 -23.98 -5.49
N LEU A 159 8.24 -23.66 -4.78
CA LEU A 159 6.89 -23.60 -5.35
C LEU A 159 6.85 -22.59 -6.50
N LEU A 160 7.34 -21.37 -6.29
CA LEU A 160 7.32 -20.30 -7.31
C LEU A 160 8.24 -20.58 -8.51
N ARG A 161 9.29 -21.39 -8.35
CA ARG A 161 10.09 -21.86 -9.50
C ARG A 161 9.32 -22.88 -10.35
N THR A 162 8.43 -23.66 -9.73
CA THR A 162 7.65 -24.70 -10.38
C THR A 162 6.37 -24.14 -10.98
N PHE A 163 5.71 -23.23 -10.26
CA PHE A 163 4.48 -22.55 -10.66
C PHE A 163 4.72 -21.03 -10.68
N PRO A 164 5.42 -20.51 -11.70
CA PRO A 164 5.78 -19.09 -11.77
C PRO A 164 4.57 -18.18 -11.91
N GLU A 165 3.43 -18.67 -12.41
CA GLU A 165 2.16 -17.94 -12.55
C GLU A 165 1.34 -17.89 -11.25
N PHE A 166 1.80 -18.52 -10.16
CA PHE A 166 1.09 -18.53 -8.88
C PHE A 166 1.29 -17.23 -8.10
N LEU A 167 0.46 -16.22 -8.40
CA LEU A 167 0.54 -14.88 -7.84
C LEU A 167 0.51 -14.86 -6.31
N GLU A 168 -0.39 -15.61 -5.68
CA GLU A 168 -0.56 -15.66 -4.23
C GLU A 168 0.70 -16.16 -3.52
N GLY A 169 1.51 -17.00 -4.19
CA GLY A 169 2.80 -17.44 -3.68
C GLY A 169 3.80 -16.30 -3.50
N TYR A 170 3.86 -15.35 -4.43
CA TYR A 170 4.74 -14.18 -4.32
C TYR A 170 4.28 -13.25 -3.19
N LEU A 171 2.97 -13.04 -3.08
CA LEU A 171 2.39 -12.21 -2.02
C LEU A 171 2.65 -12.83 -0.66
N ASN A 172 2.35 -14.12 -0.47
CA ASN A 172 2.58 -14.83 0.79
C ASN A 172 4.07 -14.85 1.17
N LEU A 173 4.96 -15.15 0.23
CA LEU A 173 6.39 -15.14 0.51
C LEU A 173 6.93 -13.75 0.84
N SER A 174 6.43 -12.69 0.17
CA SER A 174 6.84 -11.30 0.48
C SER A 174 6.53 -10.91 1.93
N LEU A 175 5.36 -11.32 2.45
CA LEU A 175 4.94 -11.08 3.82
C LEU A 175 5.80 -11.87 4.81
N ILE A 176 6.09 -13.14 4.50
CA ILE A 176 6.94 -13.99 5.32
C ILE A 176 8.35 -13.41 5.38
N LEU A 177 8.96 -13.05 4.26
CA LEU A 177 10.31 -12.44 4.23
C LEU A 177 10.37 -11.17 5.09
N TYR A 178 9.39 -10.28 4.97
CA TYR A 178 9.32 -9.08 5.79
C TYR A 178 9.15 -9.39 7.28
N LYS A 179 8.27 -10.33 7.65
CA LYS A 179 8.06 -10.77 9.04
C LYS A 179 9.35 -11.23 9.72
N TYR A 180 10.24 -11.87 8.97
CA TYR A 180 11.51 -12.40 9.45
C TYR A 180 12.70 -11.46 9.18
N GLY A 181 12.45 -10.20 8.81
CA GLY A 181 13.48 -9.17 8.68
C GLY A 181 14.32 -9.25 7.41
N LEU A 182 13.91 -10.05 6.42
CA LEU A 182 14.57 -10.24 5.13
C LEU A 182 13.99 -9.30 4.06
N LEU A 183 13.87 -8.00 4.37
CA LEU A 183 13.20 -7.05 3.47
C LEU A 183 13.93 -6.87 2.13
N ASP A 184 15.26 -6.96 2.12
CA ASP A 184 16.08 -6.80 0.92
C ASP A 184 15.73 -7.82 -0.18
N ASP A 185 15.17 -8.98 0.21
CA ASP A 185 14.73 -10.03 -0.71
C ASP A 185 13.30 -9.79 -1.26
N VAL A 186 12.52 -8.87 -0.68
CA VAL A 186 11.09 -8.70 -1.02
C VAL A 186 10.89 -8.01 -2.36
N VAL A 187 11.55 -6.87 -2.61
CA VAL A 187 11.41 -6.15 -3.89
C VAL A 187 11.96 -6.98 -5.07
N PRO A 188 13.11 -7.66 -4.97
CA PRO A 188 13.57 -8.61 -5.98
C PRO A 188 12.59 -9.75 -6.23
N LEU A 189 11.93 -10.27 -5.18
CA LEU A 189 10.90 -11.31 -5.32
C LEU A 189 9.68 -10.78 -6.07
N LEU A 190 9.12 -9.63 -5.67
CA LEU A 190 7.95 -9.06 -6.34
C LEU A 190 8.25 -8.73 -7.81
N SER A 191 9.50 -8.35 -8.12
CA SER A 191 9.94 -8.09 -9.51
C SER A 191 9.90 -9.33 -10.41
N GLN A 192 9.87 -10.54 -9.83
CA GLN A 192 9.75 -11.81 -10.54
C GLN A 192 8.29 -12.17 -10.86
N ILE A 193 7.30 -11.43 -10.33
CA ILE A 193 5.89 -11.63 -10.68
C ILE A 193 5.73 -11.53 -12.20
N PRO A 194 5.07 -12.53 -12.84
CA PRO A 194 4.89 -12.56 -14.28
C PRO A 194 4.25 -11.30 -14.84
N HIS A 195 4.60 -10.98 -16.09
CA HIS A 195 4.14 -9.75 -16.74
C HIS A 195 2.62 -9.63 -16.86
N ILE A 196 1.90 -10.76 -16.92
CA ILE A 196 0.44 -10.77 -17.00
C ILE A 196 -0.22 -10.18 -15.75
N TYR A 197 0.45 -10.25 -14.59
CA TYR A 197 -0.06 -9.75 -13.31
C TYR A 197 0.48 -8.35 -12.95
N LYS A 198 1.39 -7.77 -13.74
CA LYS A 198 2.06 -6.50 -13.36
C LYS A 198 1.12 -5.31 -13.27
N ASP A 199 0.05 -5.31 -14.06
CA ASP A 199 -0.97 -4.27 -14.05
C ASP A 199 -2.10 -4.57 -13.06
N GLU A 200 -2.04 -5.70 -12.36
CA GLU A 200 -3.02 -6.00 -11.33
C GLU A 200 -2.86 -5.05 -10.15
N PHE A 201 -4.01 -4.55 -9.70
CA PHE A 201 -4.08 -3.59 -8.62
C PHE A 201 -3.31 -4.07 -7.38
N ILE A 202 -3.51 -5.32 -6.98
CA ILE A 202 -2.87 -5.89 -5.79
C ILE A 202 -1.34 -5.97 -5.93
N VAL A 203 -0.84 -6.29 -7.12
CA VAL A 203 0.60 -6.35 -7.40
C VAL A 203 1.24 -4.98 -7.31
N ILE A 204 0.63 -3.98 -7.95
CA ILE A 204 1.08 -2.57 -7.88
C ILE A 204 1.09 -2.11 -6.41
N ARG A 205 0.07 -2.47 -5.63
CA ARG A 205 -0.05 -2.08 -4.22
C ARG A 205 0.96 -2.74 -3.31
N TYR A 206 1.22 -4.03 -3.47
CA TYR A 206 2.29 -4.70 -2.75
C TYR A 206 3.66 -4.12 -3.10
N PHE A 207 3.90 -3.82 -4.37
CA PHE A 207 5.13 -3.15 -4.82
C PHE A 207 5.32 -1.78 -4.17
N ASP A 208 4.28 -0.93 -4.20
CA ASP A 208 4.30 0.40 -3.60
C ASP A 208 4.51 0.33 -2.08
N LEU A 209 3.81 -0.59 -1.41
CA LEU A 209 3.92 -0.81 0.03
C LEU A 209 5.36 -1.16 0.42
N PHE A 210 5.93 -2.21 -0.18
CA PHE A 210 7.26 -2.69 0.20
C PHE A 210 8.38 -1.75 -0.25
N ARG A 211 8.22 -1.06 -1.37
CA ARG A 211 9.14 0.01 -1.76
C ARG A 211 9.13 1.15 -0.74
N LYS A 212 7.95 1.63 -0.34
CA LYS A 212 7.82 2.69 0.67
C LYS A 212 8.37 2.26 2.04
N ILE A 213 8.11 1.02 2.47
CA ILE A 213 8.71 0.45 3.69
C ILE A 213 10.23 0.46 3.60
N THR A 214 10.79 0.02 2.47
CA THR A 214 12.26 0.01 2.24
C THR A 214 12.84 1.43 2.28
N GLU A 215 12.17 2.41 1.68
CA GLU A 215 12.57 3.83 1.74
C GLU A 215 12.56 4.39 3.17
N VAL A 216 11.57 4.00 3.97
CA VAL A 216 11.49 4.35 5.40
C VAL A 216 12.61 3.67 6.20
N LEU A 217 12.89 2.38 5.96
CA LEU A 217 13.98 1.67 6.67
C LEU A 217 15.37 2.24 6.39
N ARG A 218 15.61 2.79 5.19
CA ARG A 218 16.88 3.50 4.91
C ARG A 218 17.10 4.72 5.81
N GLN A 219 16.02 5.29 6.33
CA GLN A 219 16.05 6.49 7.17
C GLN A 219 15.86 6.17 8.67
N PHE A 220 15.29 5.01 9.01
CA PHE A 220 14.90 4.65 10.38
C PHE A 220 15.20 3.17 10.68
N ALA A 221 15.72 2.88 11.87
CA ALA A 221 16.01 1.51 12.29
C ALA A 221 14.71 0.69 12.43
N GLN A 222 14.52 -0.28 11.51
CA GLN A 222 13.51 -1.36 11.50
C GLN A 222 12.07 -1.01 11.92
N VAL A 223 11.13 -1.16 10.98
CA VAL A 223 9.69 -1.15 11.23
C VAL A 223 9.28 -2.57 11.64
N PRO A 224 8.63 -2.78 12.80
CA PRO A 224 8.22 -4.12 13.22
C PRO A 224 7.05 -4.61 12.36
N PHE A 225 6.99 -5.93 12.09
CA PHE A 225 5.90 -6.55 11.32
C PHE A 225 4.51 -6.16 11.85
N ALA A 226 4.34 -6.17 13.18
CA ALA A 226 3.10 -5.81 13.85
C ALA A 226 2.58 -4.39 13.53
N ALA A 227 3.44 -3.46 13.07
CA ALA A 227 3.01 -2.11 12.71
C ALA A 227 2.27 -2.04 11.37
N ILE A 228 2.41 -3.07 10.53
CA ILE A 228 1.71 -3.15 9.23
C ILE A 228 0.86 -4.42 9.11
N GLU A 229 0.81 -5.25 10.15
CA GLU A 229 0.07 -6.51 10.19
C GLU A 229 -1.42 -6.30 9.91
N ASP A 230 -2.02 -5.22 10.43
CA ASP A 230 -3.42 -4.87 10.13
C ASP A 230 -3.64 -4.57 8.64
N ILE A 231 -2.69 -3.88 7.98
CA ILE A 231 -2.75 -3.62 6.52
C ILE A 231 -2.64 -4.91 5.74
N VAL A 232 -1.72 -5.78 6.16
CA VAL A 232 -1.49 -7.08 5.54
C VAL A 232 -2.72 -7.97 5.71
N ASN A 233 -3.35 -7.95 6.89
CA ASN A 233 -4.56 -8.70 7.17
C ASN A 233 -5.74 -8.17 6.32
N ASP A 234 -5.92 -6.87 6.21
CA ASP A 234 -6.96 -6.29 5.33
C ASP A 234 -6.71 -6.66 3.86
N LEU A 235 -5.46 -6.58 3.40
CA LEU A 235 -5.05 -6.98 2.04
C LEU A 235 -5.20 -8.48 1.77
N THR A 236 -5.04 -9.34 2.77
CA THR A 236 -5.10 -10.81 2.62
C THR A 236 -6.51 -11.35 2.80
N VAL A 237 -7.32 -10.75 3.67
CA VAL A 237 -8.75 -11.07 3.86
C VAL A 237 -9.54 -10.76 2.58
N GLU A 238 -9.25 -9.65 1.90
CA GLU A 238 -9.88 -9.29 0.62
C GLU A 238 -9.32 -10.05 -0.60
N ASN A 239 -8.22 -10.81 -0.43
CA ASN A 239 -7.59 -11.60 -1.51
C ASN A 239 -8.27 -12.95 -1.77
N THR A 240 -9.35 -13.29 -1.05
CA THR A 240 -10.02 -14.58 -1.23
C THR A 240 -11.10 -14.57 -2.30
N PHE A 241 -11.72 -13.42 -2.61
CA PHE A 241 -12.73 -13.27 -3.66
C PHE A 241 -12.95 -11.75 -3.95
N TYR A 242 -12.61 -11.26 -5.15
CA TYR A 242 -13.20 -10.04 -5.78
C TYR A 242 -12.74 -8.61 -5.30
N PRO A 243 -13.13 -7.52 -6.03
CA PRO A 243 -12.46 -6.23 -6.09
C PRO A 243 -13.06 -5.22 -5.10
N ALA A 244 -12.25 -4.52 -4.31
CA ALA A 244 -12.77 -3.42 -3.48
C ALA A 244 -11.77 -2.36 -2.99
N LEU A 245 -10.50 -2.38 -3.41
CA LEU A 245 -9.58 -1.30 -3.03
C LEU A 245 -9.50 -0.28 -4.16
N HIS A 246 -10.12 0.90 -3.97
CA HIS A 246 -9.80 2.03 -4.84
C HIS A 246 -8.39 2.53 -4.51
N ALA A 247 -7.63 2.89 -5.54
CA ALA A 247 -6.25 3.36 -5.45
C ALA A 247 -5.96 4.33 -4.29
N SER A 248 -6.86 5.28 -4.09
CA SER A 248 -6.76 6.30 -3.06
C SER A 248 -6.86 5.76 -1.63
N TYR A 249 -7.68 4.75 -1.37
CA TYR A 249 -7.85 4.22 -0.01
C TYR A 249 -6.59 3.52 0.48
N PHE A 250 -5.99 2.70 -0.38
CA PHE A 250 -4.74 2.02 -0.07
C PHE A 250 -3.58 3.01 0.07
N GLU A 251 -3.48 3.99 -0.84
CA GLU A 251 -2.48 5.06 -0.74
C GLU A 251 -2.61 5.85 0.57
N GLU A 252 -3.82 6.25 0.94
CA GLU A 252 -4.08 7.03 2.16
C GLU A 252 -3.79 6.22 3.44
N MET A 253 -4.18 4.95 3.49
CA MET A 253 -3.94 4.07 4.65
C MET A 253 -2.45 3.74 4.81
N VAL A 254 -1.77 3.38 3.72
CA VAL A 254 -0.32 3.12 3.73
C VAL A 254 0.44 4.38 4.07
N GLU A 255 0.06 5.54 3.53
CA GLU A 255 0.62 6.83 3.93
C GLU A 255 0.38 7.14 5.41
N GLU A 256 -0.80 6.87 5.94
CA GLU A 256 -1.12 7.12 7.35
C GLU A 256 -0.25 6.28 8.29
N ILE A 257 -0.03 5.01 7.97
CA ILE A 257 0.79 4.10 8.80
C ILE A 257 2.26 4.42 8.65
N ILE A 258 2.74 4.72 7.44
CA ILE A 258 4.09 5.25 7.24
C ILE A 258 4.28 6.55 8.02
N LEU A 259 3.30 7.46 7.99
CA LEU A 259 3.37 8.71 8.74
C LEU A 259 3.34 8.47 10.25
N ARG A 260 2.56 7.51 10.73
CA ARG A 260 2.49 7.12 12.15
C ARG A 260 3.82 6.55 12.62
N GLU A 261 4.40 5.62 11.87
CA GLU A 261 5.69 5.00 12.21
C GLU A 261 6.84 5.99 12.03
N LYS A 262 6.85 6.77 10.94
CA LYS A 262 7.81 7.88 10.78
C LYS A 262 7.71 8.86 11.94
N ARG A 263 6.52 9.22 12.42
CA ARG A 263 6.35 10.07 13.62
C ARG A 263 6.85 9.37 14.88
N PHE A 264 6.60 8.08 15.05
CA PHE A 264 7.05 7.30 16.20
C PHE A 264 8.58 7.20 16.25
N PHE A 265 9.21 6.85 15.13
CA PHE A 265 10.66 6.75 14.99
C PHE A 265 11.34 8.13 14.96
N GLU A 266 10.75 9.16 14.35
CA GLU A 266 11.23 10.55 14.49
C GLU A 266 11.12 11.03 15.93
N LYS A 267 10.06 10.70 16.66
CA LYS A 267 9.93 11.03 18.09
C LYS A 267 10.97 10.29 18.92
N ARG A 268 11.27 9.03 18.60
CA ARG A 268 12.30 8.22 19.27
C ARG A 268 13.72 8.67 18.92
N ARG A 269 13.99 9.01 17.66
CA ARG A 269 15.24 9.61 17.18
C ARG A 269 15.45 10.99 17.80
N LYS A 270 14.43 11.86 17.78
CA LYS A 270 14.45 13.15 18.49
C LYS A 270 14.66 12.97 19.98
N ALA A 271 14.05 11.98 20.63
CA ALA A 271 14.31 11.72 22.04
C ALA A 271 15.75 11.22 22.30
N LEU A 272 16.33 10.44 21.38
CA LEU A 272 17.73 9.99 21.43
C LEU A 272 18.72 11.12 21.12
N GLU A 273 18.41 11.96 20.14
CA GLU A 273 19.14 13.18 19.82
C GLU A 273 19.03 14.18 20.96
N GLU A 274 17.85 14.43 21.54
CA GLU A 274 17.64 15.25 22.73
C GLU A 274 18.42 14.69 23.93
N LYS A 275 18.50 13.36 24.06
CA LYS A 275 19.31 12.70 25.11
C LYS A 275 20.81 12.85 24.88
N ALA A 276 21.28 12.75 23.64
CA ALA A 276 22.68 12.97 23.24
C ALA A 276 23.07 14.47 23.30
N LEU A 277 22.15 15.37 22.92
CA LEU A 277 22.26 16.83 22.98
C LEU A 277 22.26 17.31 24.43
N ALA A 278 21.43 16.72 25.29
CA ALA A 278 21.48 16.90 26.73
C ALA A 278 22.79 16.38 27.34
N GLN A 279 23.46 15.42 26.68
CA GLN A 279 24.75 14.90 27.09
C GLN A 279 25.89 15.87 26.72
N THR A 280 25.86 16.52 25.55
CA THR A 280 26.79 17.60 25.17
C THR A 280 26.56 18.90 25.96
N ASN A 281 25.30 19.31 26.19
CA ASN A 281 25.00 20.43 27.08
C ASN A 281 25.45 20.15 28.52
N LYS A 282 25.31 18.90 28.99
CA LYS A 282 25.92 18.45 30.26
C LYS A 282 27.44 18.51 30.23
N GLN A 283 28.07 18.24 29.09
CA GLN A 283 29.54 18.26 28.94
C GLN A 283 30.08 19.69 29.08
N LEU A 284 29.46 20.68 28.41
CA LEU A 284 29.81 22.10 28.54
C LEU A 284 29.54 22.67 29.95
N ILE A 285 28.50 22.17 30.63
CA ILE A 285 28.21 22.51 32.04
C ILE A 285 29.20 21.81 32.99
N ALA A 286 29.59 20.56 32.71
CA ALA A 286 30.54 19.77 33.49
C ALA A 286 31.97 20.32 33.40
N GLU A 287 32.34 20.95 32.28
CA GLU A 287 33.59 21.69 32.09
C GLU A 287 33.60 23.05 32.83
N GLY A 288 32.48 23.45 33.45
CA GLY A 288 32.41 24.62 34.34
C GLY A 288 32.44 25.98 33.64
N ILE A 289 32.26 26.03 32.32
CA ILE A 289 32.30 27.28 31.56
C ILE A 289 31.05 28.11 31.89
N ALA A 290 31.27 29.26 32.52
CA ALA A 290 30.18 30.16 32.89
C ALA A 290 29.45 30.69 31.65
N LEU A 291 28.15 30.98 31.77
CA LEU A 291 27.34 31.52 30.67
C LEU A 291 27.98 32.76 30.01
N GLY A 292 28.57 33.66 30.81
CA GLY A 292 29.26 34.84 30.29
C GLY A 292 30.47 34.52 29.41
N GLN A 293 31.22 33.47 29.75
CA GLN A 293 32.33 32.98 28.93
C GLN A 293 31.81 32.37 27.63
N ARG A 294 30.79 31.50 27.69
CA ARG A 294 30.14 30.93 26.49
C ARG A 294 29.63 32.00 25.53
N VAL A 295 28.99 33.04 26.06
CA VAL A 295 28.54 34.20 25.27
C VAL A 295 29.71 34.91 24.59
N THR A 296 30.82 35.10 25.30
CA THR A 296 32.03 35.73 24.74
C THR A 296 32.66 34.87 23.66
N MET A 297 32.75 33.55 23.87
CA MET A 297 33.29 32.62 22.89
C MET A 297 32.41 32.57 21.62
N ALA A 298 31.09 32.45 21.76
CA ALA A 298 30.17 32.48 20.64
C ALA A 298 30.25 33.79 19.82
N LYS A 299 30.56 34.92 20.48
CA LYS A 299 30.79 36.22 19.82
C LYS A 299 32.03 36.23 18.94
N GLN A 300 33.09 35.56 19.40
CA GLN A 300 34.41 35.56 18.78
C GLN A 300 34.63 34.34 17.87
N ALA A 301 33.68 33.40 17.86
CA ALA A 301 33.76 32.17 17.12
C ALA A 301 34.08 32.41 15.64
N ASN A 302 35.10 31.71 15.15
CA ASN A 302 35.39 31.60 13.72
C ASN A 302 34.39 30.65 13.03
N SER A 303 34.49 30.50 11.69
CA SER A 303 33.55 29.69 10.92
C SER A 303 33.48 28.22 11.37
N ASP A 304 34.59 27.63 11.81
CA ASP A 304 34.64 26.23 12.24
C ASP A 304 34.05 26.06 13.66
N GLU A 305 34.20 27.08 14.50
CA GLU A 305 33.72 27.08 15.88
C GLU A 305 32.21 27.30 15.99
N ILE A 306 31.58 27.99 15.02
CA ILE A 306 30.15 28.33 15.04
C ILE A 306 29.25 27.10 15.25
N GLN A 307 29.60 25.97 14.63
CA GLN A 307 28.82 24.72 14.71
C GLN A 307 28.63 24.23 16.16
N HIS A 308 29.58 24.50 17.04
CA HIS A 308 29.52 24.11 18.45
C HIS A 308 28.43 24.86 19.24
N TYR A 309 28.00 26.03 18.75
CA TYR A 309 27.04 26.89 19.43
C TYR A 309 25.65 26.93 18.77
N LEU A 310 25.46 26.36 17.57
CA LEU A 310 24.16 26.37 16.87
C LEU A 310 23.05 25.67 17.65
N TYR A 311 23.43 24.70 18.47
CA TYR A 311 22.53 23.88 19.29
C TYR A 311 22.37 24.43 20.72
N ASP A 312 23.00 25.57 21.01
CA ASP A 312 22.94 26.20 22.32
C ASP A 312 21.59 26.91 22.50
N ASN A 313 20.71 26.27 23.27
CA ASN A 313 19.34 26.76 23.52
C ASN A 313 19.28 27.98 24.47
N HIS A 314 20.40 28.65 24.76
CA HIS A 314 20.38 29.86 25.57
C HIS A 314 20.19 31.13 24.73
N ILE A 315 19.15 31.92 25.04
CA ILE A 315 18.78 33.12 24.26
C ILE A 315 19.94 34.10 24.02
N ARG A 316 20.76 34.38 25.03
CA ARG A 316 21.93 35.27 24.91
C ARG A 316 22.98 34.80 23.92
N ILE A 317 23.10 33.49 23.72
CA ILE A 317 24.07 32.91 22.78
C ILE A 317 23.53 33.08 21.37
N ALA A 318 22.24 32.81 21.15
CA ALA A 318 21.58 33.11 19.88
C ALA A 318 21.66 34.61 19.50
N GLU A 319 21.42 35.53 20.44
CA GLU A 319 21.54 36.99 20.22
C GLU A 319 22.92 37.39 19.68
N VAL A 320 23.97 36.78 20.21
CA VAL A 320 25.35 37.08 19.86
C VAL A 320 25.76 36.38 18.56
N LEU A 321 25.38 35.12 18.37
CA LEU A 321 25.62 34.35 17.15
C LEU A 321 24.99 35.01 15.93
N LEU A 322 23.72 35.45 16.02
CA LEU A 322 23.02 36.06 14.89
C LEU A 322 23.70 37.35 14.39
N ASN A 323 24.52 37.98 15.25
CA ASN A 323 25.31 39.17 14.94
C ASN A 323 26.79 38.87 14.69
N ASN A 324 27.23 37.60 14.78
CA ASN A 324 28.60 37.20 14.48
C ASN A 324 28.86 37.37 12.96
N PRO A 325 29.96 38.02 12.54
CA PRO A 325 30.25 38.24 11.11
C PRO A 325 30.47 36.95 10.31
N ASN A 326 30.87 35.86 10.97
CA ASN A 326 31.18 34.57 10.34
C ASN A 326 29.96 33.66 10.19
N ILE A 327 28.79 34.01 10.76
CA ILE A 327 27.57 33.19 10.65
C ILE A 327 26.95 33.28 9.26
N THR A 328 26.55 32.12 8.73
CA THR A 328 25.96 31.99 7.40
C THR A 328 24.44 31.84 7.44
N ALA A 329 23.78 31.92 6.29
CA ALA A 329 22.35 31.67 6.20
C ALA A 329 22.00 30.20 6.54
N ASP A 330 22.86 29.25 6.19
CA ASP A 330 22.67 27.82 6.47
C ASP A 330 22.75 27.53 7.98
N ASP A 331 23.67 28.18 8.68
CA ASP A 331 23.77 28.10 10.14
C ASP A 331 22.48 28.58 10.82
N VAL A 332 21.96 29.73 10.38
CA VAL A 332 20.71 30.28 10.93
C VAL A 332 19.50 29.43 10.52
N LEU A 333 19.52 28.79 9.36
CA LEU A 333 18.50 27.82 8.95
C LEU A 333 18.50 26.63 9.90
N ILE A 334 19.67 26.09 10.27
CA ILE A 334 19.81 25.02 11.27
C ILE A 334 19.23 25.48 12.61
N MET A 335 19.59 26.68 13.09
CA MET A 335 19.03 27.25 14.33
C MET A 335 17.50 27.36 14.26
N ALA A 336 16.94 27.82 13.14
CA ALA A 336 15.49 27.97 12.96
C ALA A 336 14.76 26.62 12.92
N GLN A 337 15.37 25.57 12.36
CA GLN A 337 14.78 24.23 12.28
C GLN A 337 14.86 23.46 13.61
N LEU A 338 15.95 23.65 14.37
CA LEU A 338 16.29 22.80 15.52
C LEU A 338 16.09 23.46 16.88
N SER A 339 15.96 24.79 16.95
CA SER A 339 15.75 25.46 18.24
C SER A 339 14.48 24.94 18.92
N HIS A 340 14.63 24.58 20.20
CA HIS A 340 13.53 24.17 21.06
C HIS A 340 12.97 25.33 21.89
N VAL A 341 13.51 26.54 21.71
CA VAL A 341 13.18 27.71 22.51
C VAL A 341 12.48 28.73 21.65
N SER A 342 11.22 28.99 21.98
CA SER A 342 10.34 29.91 21.27
C SER A 342 10.92 31.33 21.17
N SER A 343 11.57 31.84 22.22
CA SER A 343 12.19 33.17 22.20
C SER A 343 13.34 33.30 21.20
N ILE A 344 14.11 32.23 20.95
CA ILE A 344 15.13 32.20 19.90
C ILE A 344 14.45 32.27 18.52
N LEU A 345 13.36 31.54 18.31
CA LEU A 345 12.60 31.57 17.06
C LEU A 345 11.97 32.95 16.81
N SER A 346 11.40 33.58 17.84
CA SER A 346 10.92 34.96 17.78
C SER A 346 12.04 35.94 17.41
N LEU A 347 13.22 35.79 18.02
CA LEU A 347 14.41 36.58 17.73
C LEU A 347 14.87 36.42 16.28
N ILE A 348 15.00 35.19 15.78
CA ILE A 348 15.35 34.91 14.38
C ILE A 348 14.30 35.53 13.43
N SER A 349 13.02 35.36 13.73
CA SER A 349 11.92 35.84 12.86
C SER A 349 11.88 37.36 12.72
N THR A 350 12.31 38.09 13.76
CA THR A 350 12.33 39.56 13.80
C THR A 350 13.69 40.14 13.45
N HIS A 351 14.70 39.30 13.25
CA HIS A 351 16.05 39.76 12.95
C HIS A 351 16.13 40.44 11.57
N ARG A 352 16.64 41.68 11.53
CA ARG A 352 16.71 42.52 10.32
C ARG A 352 17.37 41.84 9.11
N LYS A 353 18.40 41.02 9.34
CA LYS A 353 19.19 40.37 8.28
C LYS A 353 18.62 39.00 7.89
N TRP A 354 18.12 38.24 8.85
CA TRP A 354 17.84 36.81 8.69
C TRP A 354 16.33 36.53 8.57
N GLY A 355 15.49 37.25 9.32
CA GLY A 355 14.04 37.11 9.28
C GLY A 355 13.41 37.56 7.96
N THR A 356 14.18 38.19 7.07
CA THR A 356 13.75 38.57 5.72
C THR A 356 13.99 37.46 4.69
N LEU A 357 14.85 36.48 4.99
CA LEU A 357 15.17 35.37 4.09
C LEU A 357 14.02 34.36 4.04
N HIS A 358 13.67 33.92 2.83
CA HIS A 358 12.52 33.05 2.60
C HIS A 358 12.65 31.72 3.34
N ASP A 359 13.78 31.02 3.20
CA ASP A 359 13.98 29.69 3.78
C ASP A 359 13.98 29.72 5.31
N ILE A 360 14.56 30.77 5.90
CA ILE A 360 14.55 30.98 7.35
C ILE A 360 13.12 31.25 7.85
N ARG A 361 12.35 32.11 7.17
CA ARG A 361 10.93 32.33 7.54
C ARG A 361 10.12 31.05 7.47
N MET A 362 10.31 30.25 6.42
CA MET A 362 9.62 28.98 6.26
C MET A 362 10.04 27.96 7.33
N ALA A 363 11.32 27.92 7.69
CA ALA A 363 11.82 27.08 8.76
C ALA A 363 11.21 27.46 10.12
N VAL A 364 11.23 28.76 10.47
CA VAL A 364 10.57 29.25 11.70
C VAL A 364 9.08 28.94 11.65
N LEU A 365 8.37 29.24 10.57
CA LEU A 365 6.94 28.98 10.44
C LEU A 365 6.59 27.47 10.61
N CYS A 366 7.45 26.59 10.12
CA CYS A 366 7.25 25.15 10.21
C CYS A 366 7.76 24.53 11.52
N ASN A 367 8.46 25.29 12.37
CA ASN A 367 8.98 24.79 13.64
C ASN A 367 7.82 24.68 14.66
N PRO A 368 7.63 23.52 15.31
CA PRO A 368 6.54 23.30 16.27
C PRO A 368 6.65 24.17 17.54
N GLN A 369 7.82 24.72 17.85
CA GLN A 369 8.04 25.59 19.01
C GLN A 369 7.79 27.08 18.70
N THR A 370 7.44 27.43 17.46
CA THR A 370 7.12 28.80 17.08
C THR A 370 5.78 29.21 17.68
N LEU A 371 5.78 30.36 18.35
CA LEU A 371 4.57 30.89 19.00
C LEU A 371 3.48 31.19 17.96
N PRO A 372 2.20 30.93 18.26
CA PRO A 372 1.09 31.21 17.34
C PRO A 372 1.08 32.64 16.80
N ALA A 373 1.42 33.63 17.64
CA ALA A 373 1.49 35.04 17.24
C ALA A 373 2.55 35.29 16.15
N ASP A 374 3.71 34.64 16.25
CA ASP A 374 4.79 34.76 15.27
C ASP A 374 4.44 34.00 13.99
N SER A 375 3.89 32.79 14.11
CA SER A 375 3.43 31.99 12.96
C SER A 375 2.37 32.73 12.14
N LEU A 376 1.38 33.35 12.80
CA LEU A 376 0.33 34.14 12.13
C LEU A 376 0.90 35.42 11.48
N ARG A 377 1.90 36.06 12.08
CA ARG A 377 2.61 37.19 11.47
C ARG A 377 3.35 36.77 10.21
N LEU A 378 4.08 35.66 10.27
CA LEU A 378 4.82 35.10 9.13
C LEU A 378 3.89 34.67 8.00
N LEU A 379 2.73 34.06 8.31
CA LEU A 379 1.76 33.65 7.29
C LEU A 379 1.23 34.80 6.44
N LYS A 380 1.12 36.01 6.99
CA LYS A 380 0.68 37.18 6.22
C LYS A 380 1.66 37.63 5.14
N MET A 381 2.90 37.14 5.18
CA MET A 381 4.00 37.60 4.33
C MET A 381 4.44 36.56 3.28
N ILE A 382 3.81 35.38 3.25
CA ILE A 382 4.19 34.29 2.34
C ILE A 382 3.33 34.24 1.08
N ARG A 383 3.83 33.61 0.02
CA ARG A 383 3.18 33.57 -1.30
C ARG A 383 2.06 32.52 -1.34
N LEU A 384 1.19 32.61 -2.36
CA LEU A 384 0.06 31.67 -2.54
C LEU A 384 0.51 30.19 -2.58
N ASN A 385 1.61 29.89 -3.27
CA ASN A 385 2.15 28.52 -3.31
C ASN A 385 2.63 28.05 -1.92
N ASP A 386 3.24 28.93 -1.14
CA ASP A 386 3.70 28.61 0.21
C ASP A 386 2.52 28.39 1.15
N LEU A 387 1.45 29.18 1.02
CA LEU A 387 0.21 28.99 1.77
C LEU A 387 -0.41 27.62 1.46
N ALA A 388 -0.40 27.19 0.19
CA ALA A 388 -0.86 25.85 -0.19
C ALA A 388 0.02 24.77 0.45
N ASN A 389 1.34 24.93 0.42
CA ASN A 389 2.29 24.02 1.09
C ASN A 389 2.02 23.92 2.60
N VAL A 390 1.75 25.05 3.27
CA VAL A 390 1.37 25.08 4.69
C VAL A 390 0.05 24.34 4.93
N PHE A 391 -0.96 24.54 4.08
CA PHE A 391 -2.26 23.87 4.21
C PHE A 391 -2.15 22.35 4.11
N HIS A 392 -1.31 21.84 3.18
CA HIS A 392 -1.13 20.41 2.96
C HIS A 392 -0.23 19.74 4.00
N LYS A 393 0.61 20.50 4.72
CA LYS A 393 1.45 19.97 5.81
C LYS A 393 0.63 19.59 7.05
N LYS A 394 0.19 18.33 7.10
CA LYS A 394 -0.62 17.75 8.20
C LYS A 394 0.06 17.83 9.58
N ASN A 395 1.38 17.96 9.64
CA ASN A 395 2.16 18.08 10.88
C ASN A 395 2.12 19.48 11.52
N LEU A 396 1.62 20.49 10.82
CA LEU A 396 1.43 21.83 11.36
C LEU A 396 0.11 21.94 12.14
N PRO A 397 0.02 22.84 13.14
CA PRO A 397 -1.21 23.07 13.90
C PRO A 397 -2.41 23.34 13.00
N THR A 398 -3.55 22.73 13.30
CA THR A 398 -4.78 22.83 12.50
C THR A 398 -5.21 24.28 12.28
N GLU A 399 -5.10 25.12 13.31
CA GLU A 399 -5.39 26.56 13.25
C GLU A 399 -4.58 27.29 12.17
N LEU A 400 -3.30 26.93 12.04
CA LEU A 400 -2.38 27.52 11.06
C LEU A 400 -2.80 27.13 9.64
N ARG A 401 -3.20 25.86 9.44
CA ARG A 401 -3.71 25.38 8.14
C ARG A 401 -5.04 26.02 7.77
N ILE A 402 -5.95 26.19 8.74
CA ILE A 402 -7.23 26.89 8.54
C ILE A 402 -6.97 28.34 8.12
N TYR A 403 -6.04 29.02 8.79
CA TYR A 403 -5.67 30.39 8.44
C TYR A 403 -5.04 30.48 7.04
N ALA A 404 -4.13 29.56 6.70
CA ALA A 404 -3.53 29.48 5.37
C ALA A 404 -4.60 29.31 4.29
N LYS A 405 -5.55 28.38 4.48
CA LYS A 405 -6.68 28.18 3.56
C LYS A 405 -7.53 29.45 3.40
N LYS A 406 -7.85 30.12 4.51
CA LYS A 406 -8.58 31.40 4.49
C LYS A 406 -7.83 32.46 3.71
N GLN A 407 -6.52 32.57 3.88
CA GLN A 407 -5.73 33.52 3.10
C GLN A 407 -5.69 33.18 1.61
N ILE A 408 -5.54 31.90 1.23
CA ILE A 408 -5.63 31.47 -0.18
C ILE A 408 -6.97 31.89 -0.77
N GLN A 409 -8.06 31.69 -0.04
CA GLN A 409 -9.40 32.12 -0.43
C GLN A 409 -9.46 33.64 -0.67
N ASP A 410 -9.00 34.44 0.30
CA ASP A 410 -9.08 35.89 0.25
C ASP A 410 -8.20 36.46 -0.88
N VAL A 411 -6.99 35.92 -1.06
CA VAL A 411 -6.08 36.27 -2.18
C VAL A 411 -6.71 35.89 -3.51
N PHE A 412 -7.22 34.67 -3.68
CA PHE A 412 -7.82 34.25 -4.94
C PHE A 412 -9.02 35.12 -5.31
N LEU A 413 -9.86 35.51 -4.34
CA LEU A 413 -11.03 36.33 -4.60
C LEU A 413 -10.66 37.76 -5.04
N SER A 414 -9.55 38.32 -4.55
CA SER A 414 -9.10 39.67 -4.90
C SER A 414 -8.41 39.77 -6.27
N LEU A 415 -7.95 38.64 -6.84
CA LEU A 415 -7.33 38.60 -8.16
C LEU A 415 -8.27 39.07 -9.28
N SER A 416 -7.67 39.66 -10.32
CA SER A 416 -8.36 39.95 -11.58
C SER A 416 -8.77 38.66 -12.31
N LEU A 417 -9.68 38.76 -13.28
CA LEU A 417 -10.13 37.60 -14.04
C LEU A 417 -8.98 36.87 -14.77
N PRO A 418 -8.06 37.55 -15.48
CA PRO A 418 -6.92 36.89 -16.12
C PRO A 418 -6.00 36.15 -15.13
N GLU A 419 -5.73 36.76 -13.96
CA GLU A 419 -4.90 36.14 -12.92
C GLU A 419 -5.57 34.91 -12.32
N LYS A 420 -6.88 34.97 -12.05
CA LYS A 420 -7.66 33.80 -11.61
C LYS A 420 -7.53 32.65 -12.59
N ILE A 421 -7.64 32.94 -13.89
CA ILE A 421 -7.48 31.94 -14.95
C ILE A 421 -6.06 31.38 -14.96
N GLY A 422 -5.03 32.24 -14.84
CA GLY A 422 -3.63 31.82 -14.77
C GLY A 422 -3.35 30.88 -13.60
N VAL A 423 -3.90 31.17 -12.41
CA VAL A 423 -3.77 30.29 -11.23
C VAL A 423 -4.50 28.96 -11.45
N ILE A 424 -5.71 28.97 -11.99
CA ILE A 424 -6.46 27.74 -12.30
C ILE A 424 -5.69 26.87 -13.30
N GLU A 425 -5.14 27.48 -14.34
CA GLU A 425 -4.35 26.80 -15.35
C GLU A 425 -3.05 26.22 -14.78
N ALA A 426 -2.31 27.00 -14.00
CA ALA A 426 -1.06 26.56 -13.36
C ALA A 426 -1.27 25.45 -12.32
N THR A 427 -2.47 25.37 -11.73
CA THR A 427 -2.83 24.36 -10.74
C THR A 427 -3.67 23.22 -11.30
N SER A 428 -3.94 23.18 -12.61
CA SER A 428 -4.88 22.22 -13.22
C SER A 428 -6.25 22.17 -12.51
N GLY A 429 -6.70 23.30 -11.95
CA GLY A 429 -7.95 23.42 -11.21
C GLY A 429 -7.91 22.89 -9.77
N GLU A 430 -6.78 22.39 -9.27
CA GLU A 430 -6.64 21.91 -7.89
C GLU A 430 -6.98 22.98 -6.84
N ILE A 431 -6.77 24.26 -7.19
CA ILE A 431 -7.13 25.41 -6.37
C ILE A 431 -8.60 25.37 -5.92
N PHE A 432 -9.53 24.82 -6.72
CA PHE A 432 -10.94 24.71 -6.34
C PHE A 432 -11.17 23.91 -5.06
N LYS A 433 -10.31 22.94 -4.73
CA LYS A 433 -10.39 22.17 -3.48
C LYS A 433 -10.17 23.03 -2.24
N LEU A 434 -9.43 24.13 -2.40
CA LEU A 434 -9.10 25.06 -1.33
C LEU A 434 -10.14 26.19 -1.21
N LEU A 435 -10.99 26.38 -2.23
CA LEU A 435 -12.00 27.43 -2.25
C LEU A 435 -13.32 26.96 -1.62
N GLU A 436 -13.66 27.51 -0.46
CA GLU A 436 -14.96 27.37 0.20
C GLU A 436 -15.97 28.42 -0.27
N ARG A 437 -15.51 29.59 -0.73
CA ARG A 437 -16.38 30.66 -1.24
C ARG A 437 -16.20 30.81 -2.75
N ALA A 438 -17.26 31.24 -3.40
CA ALA A 438 -17.28 31.42 -4.85
C ALA A 438 -17.13 32.91 -5.22
N PRO A 439 -16.54 33.24 -6.38
CA PRO A 439 -16.50 34.62 -6.86
C PRO A 439 -17.91 35.12 -7.19
N SER A 440 -18.07 36.44 -7.36
CA SER A 440 -19.31 36.98 -7.93
C SER A 440 -19.55 36.42 -9.34
N HIS A 441 -20.82 36.18 -9.68
CA HIS A 441 -21.22 35.63 -10.99
C HIS A 441 -20.53 34.29 -11.36
N VAL A 442 -20.50 33.35 -10.42
CA VAL A 442 -19.87 32.02 -10.56
C VAL A 442 -20.25 31.31 -11.86
N SER A 443 -21.53 31.30 -12.24
CA SER A 443 -21.97 30.62 -13.46
C SER A 443 -21.29 31.18 -14.71
N SER A 444 -21.30 32.50 -14.88
CA SER A 444 -20.65 33.16 -16.02
C SER A 444 -19.13 32.94 -16.01
N PHE A 445 -18.51 33.01 -14.82
CA PHE A 445 -17.09 32.72 -14.64
C PHE A 445 -16.72 31.30 -15.07
N LEU A 446 -17.48 30.30 -14.60
CA LEU A 446 -17.22 28.89 -14.93
C LEU A 446 -17.52 28.59 -16.39
N ILE A 447 -18.60 29.15 -16.97
CA ILE A 447 -18.90 28.98 -18.40
C ILE A 447 -17.76 29.53 -19.28
N ASN A 448 -17.18 30.68 -18.91
CA ASN A 448 -16.01 31.22 -19.61
C ASN A 448 -14.80 30.26 -19.52
N LEU A 449 -14.55 29.69 -18.34
CA LEU A 449 -13.51 28.68 -18.16
C LEU A 449 -13.75 27.42 -19.00
N LEU A 450 -15.00 26.93 -19.05
CA LEU A 450 -15.36 25.77 -19.87
C LEU A 450 -15.05 26.00 -21.35
N GLY A 451 -15.40 27.18 -21.87
CA GLY A 451 -15.07 27.55 -23.26
C GLY A 451 -13.56 27.57 -23.53
N ARG A 452 -12.76 28.02 -22.57
CA ARG A 452 -11.29 28.08 -22.69
C ARG A 452 -10.60 26.72 -22.51
N PHE A 453 -11.12 25.87 -21.62
CA PHE A 453 -10.46 24.64 -21.17
C PHE A 453 -11.22 23.35 -21.52
N TYR A 454 -12.09 23.38 -22.53
CA TYR A 454 -12.90 22.24 -22.93
C TYR A 454 -12.11 20.96 -23.29
N ARG A 455 -10.81 21.07 -23.59
CA ARG A 455 -9.91 19.92 -23.85
C ARG A 455 -9.07 19.48 -22.63
N LYS A 456 -9.09 20.23 -21.52
CA LYS A 456 -8.31 19.94 -20.31
C LYS A 456 -9.21 19.27 -19.26
N ASN A 457 -9.36 17.95 -19.37
CA ASN A 457 -10.32 17.19 -18.56
C ASN A 457 -10.09 17.32 -17.05
N ASP A 458 -8.85 17.53 -16.57
CA ASP A 458 -8.56 17.65 -15.13
C ASP A 458 -9.17 18.91 -14.51
N ILE A 459 -9.13 20.03 -15.22
CA ILE A 459 -9.78 21.29 -14.78
C ILE A 459 -11.29 21.08 -14.73
N LEU A 460 -11.87 20.42 -15.74
CA LEU A 460 -13.31 20.14 -15.80
C LEU A 460 -13.76 19.23 -14.66
N VAL A 461 -13.00 18.18 -14.35
CA VAL A 461 -13.24 17.29 -13.20
C VAL A 461 -13.22 18.09 -11.90
N ASN A 462 -12.23 18.98 -11.71
CA ASN A 462 -12.13 19.80 -10.51
C ASN A 462 -13.26 20.85 -10.40
N ILE A 463 -13.73 21.42 -11.52
CA ILE A 463 -14.95 22.24 -11.56
C ILE A 463 -16.17 21.41 -11.14
N CYS A 464 -16.34 20.21 -11.69
CA CYS A 464 -17.46 19.33 -11.34
C CYS A 464 -17.44 18.92 -9.86
N ARG A 465 -16.27 18.67 -9.27
CA ARG A 465 -16.13 18.29 -7.84
C ARG A 465 -16.32 19.46 -6.88
N TRP A 466 -16.14 20.69 -7.34
CA TRP A 466 -16.20 21.85 -6.47
C TRP A 466 -17.61 22.09 -5.93
N LYS A 467 -17.74 22.11 -4.59
CA LYS A 467 -19.04 22.25 -3.90
C LYS A 467 -19.76 23.55 -4.23
N GLN A 468 -19.05 24.57 -4.72
CA GLN A 468 -19.67 25.83 -5.11
C GLN A 468 -20.07 25.93 -6.57
N THR A 469 -19.82 24.91 -7.37
CA THR A 469 -20.28 24.87 -8.76
C THR A 469 -21.81 24.88 -8.82
N PRO A 470 -22.42 25.87 -9.52
CA PRO A 470 -23.85 25.98 -9.65
C PRO A 470 -24.50 24.85 -10.46
N ALA A 471 -25.76 24.54 -10.14
CA ALA A 471 -26.49 23.43 -10.76
C ALA A 471 -26.70 23.60 -12.27
N ASP A 472 -26.85 24.83 -12.76
CA ASP A 472 -26.92 25.20 -14.18
C ASP A 472 -25.62 24.88 -14.93
N VAL A 473 -24.46 25.12 -14.31
CA VAL A 473 -23.14 24.75 -14.89
C VAL A 473 -22.97 23.24 -14.92
N LEU A 474 -23.32 22.54 -13.83
CA LEU A 474 -23.30 21.07 -13.79
C LEU A 474 -24.24 20.46 -14.83
N ARG A 475 -25.43 21.06 -15.03
CA ARG A 475 -26.37 20.67 -16.09
C ARG A 475 -25.77 20.84 -17.48
N PHE A 476 -25.12 21.98 -17.73
CA PHE A 476 -24.47 22.25 -19.01
C PHE A 476 -23.41 21.20 -19.33
N ILE A 477 -22.54 20.88 -18.37
CA ILE A 477 -21.51 19.85 -18.54
C ILE A 477 -22.16 18.47 -18.74
N GLY A 478 -23.14 18.11 -17.90
CA GLY A 478 -23.79 16.80 -17.93
C GLY A 478 -24.58 16.51 -19.21
N ARG A 479 -25.08 17.54 -19.92
CA ARG A 479 -25.76 17.39 -21.22
C ARG A 479 -24.79 17.24 -22.39
N ASN A 480 -23.52 17.55 -22.21
CA ASN A 480 -22.54 17.50 -23.28
C ASN A 480 -21.92 16.09 -23.35
N GLY A 481 -22.39 15.29 -24.32
CA GLY A 481 -21.95 13.91 -24.53
C GLY A 481 -20.43 13.75 -24.77
N GLN A 482 -19.76 14.76 -25.34
CA GLN A 482 -18.30 14.72 -25.53
C GLN A 482 -17.55 14.85 -24.19
N LEU A 483 -18.06 15.67 -23.27
CA LEU A 483 -17.46 15.85 -21.95
C LEU A 483 -17.78 14.65 -21.04
N THR A 484 -19.02 14.16 -21.09
CA THR A 484 -19.44 13.01 -20.28
C THR A 484 -18.94 11.68 -20.84
N ALA A 485 -18.30 11.64 -22.01
CA ALA A 485 -17.55 10.46 -22.46
C ALA A 485 -16.43 10.09 -21.46
N ASP A 486 -15.84 11.07 -20.77
CA ASP A 486 -14.88 10.83 -19.69
C ASP A 486 -15.59 10.40 -18.40
N ILE A 487 -15.33 9.16 -17.97
CA ILE A 487 -15.91 8.57 -16.75
C ILE A 487 -15.59 9.39 -15.50
N ARG A 488 -14.44 10.08 -15.45
CA ARG A 488 -14.04 10.93 -14.31
C ARG A 488 -14.97 12.13 -14.16
N ILE A 489 -15.45 12.68 -15.28
CA ILE A 489 -16.42 13.78 -15.30
C ILE A 489 -17.79 13.27 -14.86
N LYS A 490 -18.24 12.10 -15.35
CA LYS A 490 -19.48 11.47 -14.90
C LYS A 490 -19.48 11.27 -13.38
N PHE A 491 -18.40 10.71 -12.83
CA PHE A 491 -18.26 10.49 -11.38
C PHE A 491 -18.18 11.79 -10.59
N ALA A 492 -17.46 12.80 -11.10
CA ALA A 492 -17.37 14.11 -10.47
C ALA A 492 -18.74 14.80 -10.40
N LEU A 493 -19.55 14.72 -11.46
CA LEU A 493 -20.93 15.21 -11.47
C LEU A 493 -21.78 14.45 -10.45
N LEU A 494 -21.73 13.11 -10.44
CA LEU A 494 -22.51 12.31 -9.49
C LEU A 494 -22.08 12.53 -8.02
N SER A 495 -20.81 12.87 -7.79
CA SER A 495 -20.30 13.18 -6.45
C SER A 495 -20.67 14.59 -5.97
N ASN A 496 -21.17 15.47 -6.85
CA ASN A 496 -21.53 16.83 -6.47
C ASN A 496 -23.00 16.91 -6.01
N PRO A 497 -23.28 17.37 -4.78
CA PRO A 497 -24.64 17.43 -4.25
C PRO A 497 -25.57 18.40 -5.00
N LYS A 498 -25.02 19.33 -5.79
CA LYS A 498 -25.79 20.30 -6.59
C LYS A 498 -26.13 19.79 -7.99
N THR A 499 -25.70 18.59 -8.37
CA THR A 499 -26.02 18.02 -9.69
C THR A 499 -27.51 17.75 -9.80
N PRO A 500 -28.22 18.26 -10.82
CA PRO A 500 -29.67 18.04 -10.97
C PRO A 500 -30.04 16.57 -11.11
N LYS A 501 -31.21 16.19 -10.59
CA LYS A 501 -31.68 14.78 -10.59
C LYS A 501 -31.80 14.21 -12.00
N GLU A 502 -32.28 15.00 -12.95
CA GLU A 502 -32.41 14.59 -14.36
C GLU A 502 -31.04 14.19 -14.95
N ILE A 503 -29.97 14.88 -14.55
CA ILE A 503 -28.60 14.56 -14.97
C ILE A 503 -28.08 13.33 -14.23
N GLN A 504 -28.37 13.21 -12.93
CA GLN A 504 -27.98 12.02 -12.16
C GLN A 504 -28.51 10.74 -12.81
N GLN A 505 -29.80 10.71 -13.16
CA GLN A 505 -30.44 9.57 -13.83
C GLN A 505 -29.81 9.27 -15.19
N ALA A 506 -29.72 10.27 -16.06
CA ALA A 506 -29.13 10.11 -17.39
C ALA A 506 -27.67 9.61 -17.35
N LEU A 507 -26.91 10.02 -16.33
CA LEU A 507 -25.54 9.54 -16.13
C LEU A 507 -25.50 8.10 -15.61
N LEU A 508 -26.36 7.73 -14.66
CA LEU A 508 -26.43 6.37 -14.12
C LEU A 508 -26.83 5.36 -15.21
N ASP A 509 -27.78 5.73 -16.08
CA ASP A 509 -28.18 4.91 -17.24
C ASP A 509 -27.03 4.68 -18.23
N ALA A 510 -26.09 5.62 -18.30
CA ALA A 510 -24.96 5.61 -19.23
C ALA A 510 -23.65 5.09 -18.62
N ILE A 511 -23.65 4.66 -17.35
CA ILE A 511 -22.48 4.09 -16.67
C ILE A 511 -22.64 2.56 -16.62
N PRO A 512 -21.65 1.78 -17.08
CA PRO A 512 -21.67 0.33 -16.94
C PRO A 512 -21.81 -0.09 -15.48
N GLU A 513 -22.56 -1.15 -15.20
CA GLU A 513 -22.81 -1.63 -13.83
C GLU A 513 -21.53 -1.85 -13.01
N ARG A 514 -20.47 -2.38 -13.66
CA ARG A 514 -19.13 -2.54 -13.03
C ARG A 514 -18.58 -1.24 -12.45
N ASP A 515 -18.86 -0.11 -13.09
CA ASP A 515 -18.34 1.20 -12.73
C ASP A 515 -19.20 1.88 -11.65
N ILE A 516 -20.48 1.50 -11.53
CA ILE A 516 -21.38 1.98 -10.47
C ILE A 516 -20.93 1.49 -9.08
N ARG A 517 -20.35 0.28 -9.00
CA ARG A 517 -19.77 -0.23 -7.75
C ARG A 517 -18.65 0.67 -7.21
N TYR A 518 -17.77 1.17 -8.09
CA TYR A 518 -16.73 2.13 -7.70
C TYR A 518 -17.30 3.49 -7.28
N LEU A 519 -18.45 3.89 -7.81
CA LEU A 519 -19.11 5.12 -7.38
C LEU A 519 -19.69 4.98 -5.97
N LEU A 520 -20.26 3.81 -5.64
CA LEU A 520 -20.81 3.51 -4.32
C LEU A 520 -19.75 3.49 -3.21
N SER A 521 -18.49 3.15 -3.51
CA SER A 521 -17.39 3.19 -2.54
C SER A 521 -16.99 4.61 -2.13
N ASN A 522 -17.46 5.63 -2.84
CA ASN A 522 -17.23 7.02 -2.46
C ASN A 522 -18.09 7.40 -1.23
N ALA A 523 -17.44 7.52 -0.06
CA ALA A 523 -18.07 7.91 1.20
C ALA A 523 -18.84 9.24 1.10
N TYR A 524 -18.41 10.14 0.21
CA TYR A 524 -19.00 11.46 -0.01
C TYR A 524 -20.08 11.49 -1.10
N LEU A 525 -20.50 10.34 -1.63
CA LEU A 525 -21.57 10.28 -2.62
C LEU A 525 -22.89 10.81 -2.02
N PRO A 526 -23.59 11.74 -2.68
CA PRO A 526 -24.86 12.27 -2.20
C PRO A 526 -25.89 11.17 -1.95
N SER A 527 -26.67 11.30 -0.88
CA SER A 527 -27.72 10.33 -0.52
C SER A 527 -28.76 10.15 -1.62
N THR A 528 -29.06 11.19 -2.39
CA THR A 528 -29.98 11.12 -3.54
C THR A 528 -29.46 10.18 -4.63
N VAL A 529 -28.15 10.18 -4.86
CA VAL A 529 -27.50 9.31 -5.84
C VAL A 529 -27.43 7.88 -5.30
N LYS A 530 -27.06 7.70 -4.03
CA LYS A 530 -27.12 6.38 -3.36
C LYS A 530 -28.53 5.76 -3.45
N HIS A 531 -29.56 6.56 -3.21
CA HIS A 531 -30.94 6.10 -3.35
C HIS A 531 -31.32 5.77 -4.80
N SER A 532 -30.89 6.59 -5.76
CA SER A 532 -31.15 6.32 -7.20
C SER A 532 -30.48 5.01 -7.62
N ILE A 533 -29.25 4.76 -7.18
CA ILE A 533 -28.54 3.50 -7.40
C ILE A 533 -29.26 2.35 -6.71
N SER A 534 -29.78 2.54 -5.48
CA SER A 534 -30.53 1.49 -4.76
C SER A 534 -31.78 1.01 -5.48
N LEU A 535 -32.47 1.94 -6.16
CA LEU A 535 -33.68 1.61 -6.92
C LEU A 535 -33.35 0.92 -8.24
N GLN A 536 -32.26 1.33 -8.89
CA GLN A 536 -31.89 0.87 -10.23
C GLN A 536 -31.05 -0.42 -10.20
N PHE A 537 -30.24 -0.60 -9.16
CA PHE A 537 -29.31 -1.71 -8.98
C PHE A 537 -29.38 -2.25 -7.54
N PRO A 538 -30.53 -2.80 -7.12
CA PRO A 538 -30.75 -3.24 -5.74
C PRO A 538 -29.78 -4.34 -5.30
N HIS A 539 -29.30 -5.18 -6.23
CA HIS A 539 -28.33 -6.24 -5.99
C HIS A 539 -26.91 -5.77 -5.70
N LEU A 540 -26.61 -4.48 -5.90
CA LEU A 540 -25.29 -3.90 -5.62
C LEU A 540 -25.12 -3.39 -4.18
N LEU A 541 -26.18 -3.43 -3.37
CA LEU A 541 -26.20 -2.92 -1.99
C LEU A 541 -26.24 -4.03 -0.94
N PHE A 542 -26.15 -5.29 -1.35
CA PHE A 542 -26.14 -6.47 -0.49
C PHE A 542 -24.81 -7.20 -0.55
#